data_AF-A0A8I6TDW1-F1
#
_entry.id   AF-A0A8I6TDW1-F1
#
_cell.length_a   1.000
_cell.length_b   1.000
_cell.length_c   1.000
_cell.angle_alpha   90.00
_cell.angle_beta   90.00
_cell.angle_gamma   90.00
#
_symmetry.space_group_name_H-M   'P 1'
#
loop_
_entity.id
_entity.type
_entity.pdbx_description
1 polymer ?
#
loop_
_entity_poly.entity_id
_entity_poly.type
_entity_poly.pdbx_seq_one_letter_code
_entity_poly.pdbx_strand_id
1 'polypeptide(L)'
;MSGLTFEPGSEQLVVLKATGEYDRFKDLLRSRLYECGWVDEIYMLCRQATRNSHKNINELYEEVGKEGRGLVPASVKLELLHRVKQTILEKSGYFDEDPE
;
A
#
# COMPACT_ATOMS: atom_id res chain seq x y z
N MET A 1 -8.74 17.42 -15.84
CA MET A 1 -8.75 16.32 -14.86
C MET A 1 -7.33 15.83 -14.67
N SER A 2 -6.52 16.52 -13.86
CA SER A 2 -5.17 16.06 -13.55
C SER A 2 -5.27 14.96 -12.50
N GLY A 3 -4.77 13.78 -12.87
CA GLY A 3 -4.65 12.66 -11.96
C GLY A 3 -3.81 13.05 -10.74
N LEU A 4 -4.27 12.61 -9.57
CA LEU A 4 -3.51 12.65 -8.34
C LEU A 4 -2.34 11.66 -8.46
N THR A 5 -1.32 12.01 -9.25
CA THR A 5 -0.01 11.38 -9.13
C THR A 5 0.58 11.87 -7.81
N PHE A 6 0.65 10.96 -6.84
CA PHE A 6 1.27 11.19 -5.55
C PHE A 6 2.79 11.26 -5.78
N GLU A 7 3.28 12.44 -6.18
CA GLU A 7 4.71 12.69 -6.30
C GLU A 7 5.36 12.50 -4.91
N PRO A 8 6.46 11.73 -4.79
CA PRO A 8 7.20 11.61 -3.54
C PRO A 8 7.85 12.96 -3.24
N GLY A 9 7.20 13.73 -2.35
CA GLY A 9 7.47 15.15 -2.12
C GLY A 9 6.20 15.99 -1.93
N SER A 10 5.01 15.42 -2.14
CA SER A 10 3.74 16.07 -1.86
C SER A 10 3.58 16.42 -0.38
N GLU A 11 3.19 17.67 -0.10
CA GLU A 11 2.86 18.20 1.24
C GLU A 11 1.91 17.27 2.02
N GLN A 12 0.99 16.62 1.29
CA GLN A 12 0.05 15.63 1.83
C GLN A 12 0.76 14.45 2.49
N LEU A 13 1.84 13.91 1.89
CA LEU A 13 2.60 12.82 2.50
C LEU A 13 3.28 13.24 3.81
N VAL A 14 3.76 14.48 3.89
CA VAL A 14 4.37 15.04 5.11
C VAL A 14 3.32 15.11 6.22
N VAL A 15 2.12 15.62 5.91
CA VAL A 15 1.00 15.67 6.86
C VAL A 15 0.61 14.27 7.34
N LEU A 16 0.47 13.29 6.43
CA LEU A 16 0.13 11.91 6.80
C LEU A 16 1.18 11.26 7.70
N LYS A 17 2.46 11.55 7.48
CA LYS A 17 3.54 11.08 8.36
C LYS A 17 3.51 11.76 9.72
N ALA A 18 3.39 13.09 9.76
CA ALA A 18 3.39 13.87 11.00
C ALA A 18 2.20 13.53 11.91
N THR A 19 1.05 13.16 11.33
CA THR A 19 -0.16 12.77 12.06
C THR A 19 -0.22 11.28 12.43
N GLY A 20 0.76 10.47 12.00
CA GLY A 20 0.79 9.02 12.22
C GLY A 20 -0.14 8.20 11.30
N GLU A 21 -0.92 8.85 10.44
CA GLU A 21 -1.85 8.18 9.51
C GLU A 21 -1.11 7.32 8.48
N TYR A 22 0.10 7.74 8.07
CA TYR A 22 0.92 6.92 7.17
C TYR A 22 1.27 5.55 7.77
N ASP A 23 1.58 5.49 9.06
CA ASP A 23 1.87 4.23 9.74
C ASP A 23 0.60 3.38 9.89
N ARG A 24 -0.53 4.01 10.22
CA ARG A 24 -1.85 3.33 10.25
C ARG A 24 -2.22 2.72 8.91
N PHE A 25 -1.96 3.40 7.79
CA PHE A 25 -2.18 2.85 6.46
C PHE A 25 -1.26 1.68 6.12
N LYS A 26 0.01 1.72 6.56
CA LYS A 26 0.91 0.55 6.42
C LYS A 26 0.39 -0.64 7.20
N ASP A 27 -0.13 -0.43 8.41
CA ASP A 27 -0.66 -1.50 9.25
C ASP A 27 -1.97 -2.07 8.68
N LEU A 28 -2.87 -1.21 8.18
CA LEU A 28 -4.06 -1.63 7.44
C LEU A 28 -3.68 -2.47 6.22
N LEU A 29 -2.74 -2.00 5.40
CA LEU A 29 -2.27 -2.74 4.23
C LEU A 29 -1.71 -4.11 4.64
N ARG A 30 -0.85 -4.17 5.67
CA ARG A 30 -0.31 -5.44 6.18
C ARG A 30 -1.43 -6.39 6.60
N SER A 31 -2.40 -5.92 7.39
CA SER A 31 -3.54 -6.73 7.83
C SER A 31 -4.29 -7.32 6.64
N ARG A 32 -4.61 -6.49 5.64
CA ARG A 32 -5.32 -6.93 4.43
C ARG A 32 -4.52 -7.92 3.58
N LEU A 33 -3.21 -7.74 3.47
CA LEU A 33 -2.35 -8.69 2.75
C LEU A 33 -2.25 -10.04 3.47
N TYR A 34 -2.30 -10.08 4.80
CA TYR A 34 -2.42 -11.34 5.54
C TYR A 34 -3.81 -11.96 5.35
N GLU A 35 -4.88 -11.19 5.55
CA GLU A 35 -6.27 -11.66 5.49
C GLU A 35 -6.66 -12.20 4.11
N CYS A 36 -6.16 -11.59 3.02
CA CYS A 36 -6.47 -12.04 1.67
C CYS A 36 -5.56 -13.18 1.17
N GLY A 37 -4.64 -13.67 2.00
CA GLY A 37 -3.73 -14.78 1.66
C GLY A 37 -2.52 -14.38 0.80
N TRP A 38 -2.32 -13.09 0.51
CA TRP A 38 -1.19 -12.63 -0.29
C TRP A 38 0.16 -13.05 0.31
N VAL A 39 0.27 -13.02 1.64
CA VAL A 39 1.50 -13.44 2.32
C VAL A 39 1.84 -14.91 2.02
N ASP A 40 0.84 -15.79 2.01
CA ASP A 40 1.02 -17.20 1.69
C ASP A 40 1.42 -17.40 0.23
N GLU A 41 0.84 -16.61 -0.68
CA GLU A 41 1.23 -16.61 -2.10
C GLU A 41 2.70 -16.20 -2.28
N ILE A 42 3.18 -15.18 -1.54
CA ILE A 42 4.60 -14.78 -1.57
C ILE A 42 5.50 -15.90 -1.04
N TYR A 43 5.12 -16.59 0.02
CA TYR A 43 5.88 -17.74 0.51
C TYR A 43 6.00 -18.85 -0.56
N MET A 44 4.91 -19.12 -1.27
CA MET A 44 4.89 -20.09 -2.36
C MET A 44 5.77 -19.66 -3.54
N LEU A 45 5.72 -18.37 -3.92
CA LEU A 45 6.60 -17.81 -4.95
C LEU A 45 8.07 -17.93 -4.56
N CYS A 46 8.44 -17.58 -3.33
CA CYS A 46 9.80 -17.74 -2.83
C CYS A 46 10.26 -19.20 -2.95
N ARG A 47 9.43 -20.16 -2.51
CA ARG A 47 9.74 -21.59 -2.58
C ARG A 47 9.93 -22.09 -4.01
N GLN A 48 9.13 -21.58 -4.94
CA GLN A 48 9.22 -21.93 -6.36
C GLN A 48 10.49 -21.31 -6.99
N ALA A 49 10.78 -20.06 -6.68
CA ALA A 49 11.94 -19.32 -7.20
C ALA A 49 13.27 -19.98 -6.79
N THR A 50 13.33 -20.58 -5.59
CA THR A 50 14.53 -21.28 -5.09
C THR A 50 14.57 -22.77 -5.41
N ARG A 51 13.56 -23.32 -6.09
CA ARG A 51 13.46 -24.77 -6.34
C ARG A 51 14.55 -25.29 -7.29
N ASN A 52 14.90 -24.50 -8.30
CA ASN A 52 15.78 -24.92 -9.40
C ASN A 52 17.07 -24.09 -9.50
N SER A 53 17.25 -23.09 -8.63
CA SER A 53 18.42 -22.22 -8.63
C SER A 53 18.70 -21.69 -7.22
N HIS A 54 19.97 -21.60 -6.86
CA HIS A 54 20.40 -20.88 -5.67
C HIS A 54 20.44 -19.40 -5.99
N LYS A 55 19.54 -18.64 -5.37
CA LYS A 55 19.47 -17.18 -5.48
C LYS A 55 19.91 -16.58 -4.17
N ASN A 56 20.67 -15.48 -4.24
CA ASN A 56 20.88 -14.66 -3.05
C ASN A 56 19.60 -13.89 -2.71
N ILE A 57 19.57 -13.26 -1.53
CA ILE A 57 18.38 -12.58 -1.03
C ILE A 57 17.94 -11.41 -1.95
N ASN A 58 18.88 -10.73 -2.60
CA ASN A 58 18.57 -9.59 -3.47
C ASN A 58 17.93 -10.07 -4.78
N GLU A 59 18.50 -11.12 -5.40
CA GLU A 59 17.93 -11.73 -6.60
C GLU A 59 16.52 -12.28 -6.34
N LEU A 60 16.34 -12.96 -5.20
CA LEU A 60 15.03 -13.47 -4.79
C LEU A 60 14.03 -12.33 -4.57
N TYR A 61 14.47 -11.25 -3.93
CA TYR A 61 13.63 -10.07 -3.68
C TYR A 61 13.23 -9.36 -4.98
N GLU A 62 14.14 -9.20 -5.94
CA GLU A 62 13.83 -8.55 -7.22
C GLU A 62 12.81 -9.36 -8.03
N GLU A 63 13.02 -10.68 -8.14
CA GLU A 63 12.14 -11.59 -8.86
C GLU A 63 10.77 -11.69 -8.21
N VAL A 64 10.71 -12.09 -6.94
CA VAL A 64 9.46 -12.28 -6.21
C VAL A 64 8.76 -10.95 -5.98
N GLY A 65 9.50 -9.87 -5.75
CA GLY A 65 8.92 -8.55 -5.54
C GLY A 65 8.14 -8.03 -6.76
N LYS A 66 8.63 -8.31 -7.98
CA LYS A 66 7.92 -7.95 -9.22
C LYS A 66 6.59 -8.68 -9.34
N GLU A 67 6.59 -10.00 -9.15
CA GLU A 67 5.39 -10.83 -9.24
C GLU A 67 4.41 -10.55 -8.08
N GLY A 68 4.95 -10.45 -6.86
CA GLY A 68 4.18 -10.20 -5.65
C GLY A 68 3.37 -8.91 -5.70
N ARG A 69 3.93 -7.81 -6.25
CA ARG A 69 3.17 -6.57 -6.45
C ARG A 69 1.97 -6.75 -7.39
N GLY A 70 2.06 -7.67 -8.35
CA GLY A 70 0.99 -8.04 -9.25
C GLY A 70 -0.15 -8.78 -8.57
N LEU A 71 0.16 -9.62 -7.58
CA LEU A 71 -0.81 -10.43 -6.84
C LEU A 71 -1.70 -9.64 -5.86
N VAL A 72 -1.33 -8.41 -5.50
CA VAL A 72 -2.14 -7.61 -4.57
C VAL A 72 -3.54 -7.36 -5.18
N PRO A 73 -4.63 -7.83 -4.53
CA PRO A 73 -5.97 -7.71 -5.08
C PRO A 73 -6.41 -6.26 -5.31
N ALA A 74 -7.23 -6.04 -6.34
CA ALA A 74 -7.77 -4.72 -6.66
C ALA A 74 -8.62 -4.15 -5.51
N SER A 75 -9.34 -5.01 -4.78
CA SER A 75 -10.13 -4.63 -3.59
C SER A 75 -9.26 -3.98 -2.52
N VAL A 76 -8.09 -4.56 -2.21
CA VAL A 76 -7.15 -4.01 -1.21
C VAL A 76 -6.58 -2.66 -1.68
N LYS A 77 -6.22 -2.55 -2.95
CA LYS A 77 -5.73 -1.29 -3.55
C LYS A 77 -6.78 -0.19 -3.48
N LEU A 78 -8.02 -0.51 -3.85
CA LEU A 78 -9.14 0.43 -3.84
C LEU A 78 -9.53 0.84 -2.41
N GLU A 79 -9.53 -0.11 -1.47
CA GLU A 79 -9.73 0.18 -0.06
C GLU A 79 -8.71 1.21 0.42
N LEU A 80 -7.41 0.90 0.29
CA LEU A 80 -6.34 1.77 0.76
C LEU A 80 -6.40 3.15 0.10
N LEU A 81 -6.60 3.21 -1.22
CA LEU A 81 -6.73 4.47 -1.96
C LEU A 81 -7.90 5.31 -1.43
N HIS A 82 -9.04 4.68 -1.15
CA HIS A 82 -10.21 5.38 -0.64
C HIS A 82 -9.93 5.99 0.74
N ARG A 83 -9.37 5.21 1.68
CA ARG A 83 -9.08 5.71 3.04
C ARG A 83 -8.06 6.83 3.01
N VAL A 84 -6.99 6.69 2.22
CA VAL A 84 -5.97 7.74 2.06
C VAL A 84 -6.61 9.03 1.55
N LYS A 85 -7.48 8.96 0.53
CA LYS A 85 -8.18 10.15 0.01
C LYS A 85 -9.06 10.79 1.08
N GLN A 86 -9.89 10.01 1.78
CA GLN A 86 -10.77 10.52 2.83
C GLN A 86 -9.98 11.26 3.92
N THR A 87 -8.91 10.64 4.42
CA THR A 87 -8.06 11.24 5.45
C THR A 87 -7.36 12.51 4.95
N ILE A 88 -6.92 12.57 3.70
CA ILE A 88 -6.36 13.82 3.14
C ILE A 88 -7.43 14.91 3.11
N LEU A 89 -8.65 14.62 2.62
CA LEU A 89 -9.75 15.58 2.63
C LEU A 89 -10.07 16.09 4.04
N GLU A 90 -10.17 15.20 5.01
CA GLU A 90 -10.42 15.54 6.42
C GLU A 90 -9.31 16.44 6.99
N LYS A 91 -8.04 16.14 6.70
CA LYS A 91 -6.89 16.93 7.17
C LYS A 91 -6.72 18.25 6.43
N SER A 92 -7.25 18.39 5.22
CA SER A 92 -7.19 19.61 4.40
C SER A 92 -8.30 20.62 4.71
N GLY A 93 -9.23 20.34 5.63
CA GLY A 93 -10.12 21.36 6.19
C GLY A 93 -11.40 21.64 5.41
N TYR A 94 -11.99 20.66 4.72
CA TYR A 94 -13.44 20.72 4.47
C TYR A 94 -14.17 20.29 5.74
N PHE A 95 -14.29 21.23 6.68
CA PHE A 95 -15.42 21.22 7.59
C PHE A 95 -16.61 21.64 6.74
N ASP A 96 -17.61 20.78 6.61
CA ASP A 96 -18.95 21.27 6.28
C ASP A 96 -19.27 22.30 7.38
N GLU A 97 -19.22 23.59 7.05
CA GLU A 97 -19.94 24.59 7.83
C GLU A 97 -21.40 24.15 7.76
N ASP A 98 -21.91 23.57 8.85
CA ASP A 98 -23.34 23.37 9.07
C ASP A 98 -24.02 24.72 8.76
N PRO A 99 -24.91 24.83 7.77
CA PRO A 99 -25.73 26.00 7.64
C PRO A 99 -26.72 25.96 8.81
N GLU A 100 -26.58 26.91 9.74
CA GLU A 100 -27.57 27.22 10.78
C GLU A 100 -29.00 27.30 10.23
#